data_AF-A0A356TC30-F1
#
_entry.id   AF-A0A356TC30-F1
#
_cell.length_a   1.000
_cell.length_b   1.000
_cell.length_c   1.000
_cell.angle_alpha   90.00
_cell.angle_beta   90.00
_cell.angle_gamma   90.00
#
_symmetry.space_group_name_H-M   'P 1'
#
loop_
_entity.id
_entity.type
_entity.pdbx_description
1 polymer ?
#
loop_
_entity_poly.entity_id
_entity_poly.type
_entity_poly.pdbx_seq_one_letter_code
_entity_poly.pdbx_strand_id
1 'polypeptide(L)'
;MSQPSLPSVQAYLARLPEGVDSYPQCMIKAAPLVDQLAMKPLPDALLGELPERVVELVRNPPMVSAWIPEVVAMTYSISIRDCFFPPGVGDVAYEAWAYERNRRMLSTRLYRALFLLVSPDRLFKQIGPRWSRMRRGSELEVLEHRAGFVRLQTRYPPYLHDDSVALGMKGAFRAVAELAGAKDVRAERPKVGETTTEFTIRFTT
;
A
#
# COMPACT_ATOMS: atom_id res chain seq x y z
N MET A 1 -22.49 18.55 13.71
CA MET A 1 -21.63 17.64 12.94
C MET A 1 -20.22 17.81 13.47
N SER A 2 -19.62 16.76 14.04
CA SER A 2 -18.21 16.84 14.48
C SER A 2 -17.34 17.17 13.26
N GLN A 3 -16.36 18.07 13.42
CA GLN A 3 -15.37 18.29 12.36
C GLN A 3 -14.72 16.94 11.99
N PRO A 4 -14.53 16.67 10.68
CA PRO A 4 -13.78 15.49 10.28
C PRO A 4 -12.37 15.63 10.86
N SER A 5 -11.84 14.57 11.47
CA SER A 5 -10.51 14.55 12.09
C SER A 5 -9.71 13.37 11.54
N LEU A 6 -8.38 13.47 11.59
CA LEU A 6 -7.45 12.44 11.10
C LEU A 6 -6.67 11.74 12.23
N PRO A 7 -7.34 11.02 13.15
CA PRO A 7 -6.69 10.45 14.33
C PRO A 7 -5.66 9.37 13.97
N SER A 8 -5.89 8.57 12.93
CA SER A 8 -4.92 7.53 12.53
C SER A 8 -3.68 8.14 11.90
N VAL A 9 -3.84 9.25 11.18
CA VAL A 9 -2.71 10.02 10.65
C VAL A 9 -1.86 10.58 11.79
N GLN A 10 -2.49 11.21 12.78
CA GLN A 10 -1.78 11.77 13.94
C GLN A 10 -1.02 10.67 14.71
N ALA A 11 -1.67 9.54 14.97
CA ALA A 11 -1.04 8.40 15.64
C ALA A 11 0.12 7.80 14.83
N TYR A 12 -0.01 7.73 13.50
CA TYR A 12 1.06 7.27 12.62
C TYR A 12 2.27 8.20 12.65
N LEU A 13 2.06 9.50 12.41
CA LEU A 13 3.15 10.47 12.36
C LEU A 13 3.86 10.61 13.71
N ALA A 14 3.16 10.49 14.84
CA ALA A 14 3.75 10.55 16.17
C ALA A 14 4.70 9.38 16.48
N ARG A 15 4.60 8.25 15.75
CA ARG A 15 5.52 7.11 15.90
C ARG A 15 6.79 7.26 15.07
N LEU A 16 6.79 8.16 14.10
CA LEU A 16 7.92 8.37 13.19
C LEU A 16 8.92 9.37 13.80
N PRO A 17 10.24 9.14 13.67
CA PRO A 17 11.25 9.93 14.36
C PRO A 17 11.25 11.42 13.99
N GLU A 18 10.94 11.75 12.73
CA GLU A 18 10.87 13.10 12.17
C GLU A 18 9.49 13.38 11.57
N GLY A 19 8.45 12.68 12.05
CA GLY A 19 7.09 12.79 11.49
C GLY A 19 7.07 12.48 9.99
N VAL A 20 6.46 13.38 9.20
CA VAL A 20 6.24 13.19 7.76
C VAL A 20 7.53 13.16 6.94
N ASP A 21 8.61 13.77 7.43
CA ASP A 21 9.91 13.84 6.73
C ASP A 21 10.83 12.65 7.06
N SER A 22 10.34 11.67 7.85
CA SER A 22 11.12 10.50 8.24
C SER A 22 11.53 9.62 7.05
N TYR A 23 12.73 9.08 7.11
CA TYR A 23 13.29 8.11 6.16
C TYR A 23 13.27 8.60 4.70
N PRO A 24 13.97 9.70 4.37
CA PRO A 24 13.99 10.26 3.02
C PRO A 24 14.52 9.30 1.93
N GLN A 25 15.24 8.25 2.32
CA GLN A 25 15.68 7.17 1.42
C GLN A 25 14.55 6.19 1.04
N CYS A 26 13.46 6.16 1.80
CA CYS A 26 12.29 5.32 1.55
C CYS A 26 11.37 5.99 0.54
N MET A 27 11.31 5.42 -0.66
CA MET A 27 10.57 6.01 -1.79
C MET A 27 9.61 4.99 -2.37
N ILE A 28 8.48 5.46 -2.90
CA ILE A 28 7.51 4.66 -3.65
C ILE A 28 7.24 5.30 -5.01
N LYS A 29 6.90 4.50 -6.02
CA LYS A 29 6.33 5.03 -7.26
C LYS A 29 5.04 5.79 -6.97
N ALA A 30 4.81 6.90 -7.65
CA ALA A 30 3.65 7.76 -7.41
C ALA A 30 2.30 7.15 -7.84
N ALA A 31 2.30 6.12 -8.68
CA ALA A 31 1.06 5.55 -9.20
C ALA A 31 0.00 5.18 -8.15
N PRO A 32 0.33 4.55 -6.99
CA PRO A 32 -0.67 4.24 -5.98
C PRO A 32 -1.33 5.49 -5.39
N LEU A 33 -0.57 6.59 -5.24
CA LEU A 33 -1.09 7.88 -4.77
C LEU A 33 -1.99 8.52 -5.82
N VAL A 34 -1.54 8.61 -7.07
CA VAL A 34 -2.33 9.18 -8.18
C VAL A 34 -3.64 8.42 -8.37
N ASP A 35 -3.60 7.08 -8.26
CA ASP A 35 -4.79 6.25 -8.37
C ASP A 35 -5.76 6.45 -7.18
N GLN A 36 -5.24 6.65 -5.96
CA GLN A 36 -6.02 7.01 -4.77
C GLN A 36 -6.72 8.36 -4.94
N LEU A 37 -5.98 9.38 -5.38
CA LEU A 37 -6.50 10.73 -5.63
C LEU A 37 -7.69 10.70 -6.61
N ALA A 38 -7.57 9.90 -7.67
CA ALA A 38 -8.63 9.75 -8.66
C ALA A 38 -9.88 9.02 -8.15
N MET A 39 -9.77 8.15 -7.13
CA MET A 39 -10.92 7.39 -6.59
C MET A 39 -11.58 8.03 -5.38
N LYS A 40 -10.77 8.59 -4.47
CA LYS A 40 -11.21 9.09 -3.17
C LYS A 40 -10.46 10.39 -2.84
N PRO A 41 -10.72 11.48 -3.59
CA PRO A 41 -10.17 12.78 -3.24
C PRO A 41 -10.67 13.17 -1.85
N LEU A 42 -9.76 13.60 -0.98
CA LEU A 42 -10.13 14.09 0.35
C LEU A 42 -10.84 15.45 0.22
N PRO A 43 -11.84 15.75 1.07
CA PRO A 43 -12.41 17.07 1.19
C PRO A 43 -11.35 18.13 1.55
N ASP A 44 -11.47 19.35 1.02
CA ASP A 44 -10.52 20.45 1.29
C ASP A 44 -10.35 20.76 2.78
N ALA A 45 -11.42 20.62 3.56
CA ALA A 45 -11.38 20.80 5.01
C ALA A 45 -10.37 19.86 5.69
N LEU A 46 -10.23 18.63 5.18
CA LEU A 46 -9.25 17.66 5.69
C LEU A 46 -7.85 17.88 5.12
N LEU A 47 -7.72 18.47 3.93
CA LEU A 47 -6.40 18.83 3.40
C LEU A 47 -5.71 19.86 4.29
N GLY A 48 -6.47 20.76 4.93
CA GLY A 48 -5.93 21.72 5.90
C GLY A 48 -5.36 21.10 7.18
N GLU A 49 -5.67 19.83 7.47
CA GLU A 49 -5.14 19.11 8.64
C GLU A 49 -3.89 18.28 8.32
N LEU A 50 -3.53 18.16 7.04
CA LEU A 50 -2.38 17.36 6.61
C LEU A 50 -1.08 18.17 6.62
N PRO A 51 0.08 17.51 6.81
CA PRO A 51 1.36 18.18 6.62
C PRO A 51 1.49 18.74 5.20
N GLU A 52 2.13 19.91 5.06
CA GLU A 52 2.26 20.62 3.77
C GLU A 52 2.83 19.74 2.65
N ARG A 53 3.80 18.86 2.98
CA ARG A 53 4.37 17.87 2.05
C ARG A 53 3.32 16.98 1.37
N VAL A 54 2.30 16.58 2.12
CA VAL A 54 1.20 15.75 1.59
C VAL A 54 0.31 16.61 0.71
N VAL A 55 -0.05 17.81 1.19
CA VAL A 55 -0.90 18.76 0.47
C VAL A 55 -0.28 19.15 -0.88
N GLU A 56 1.03 19.36 -0.92
CA GLU A 56 1.78 19.67 -2.14
C GLU A 56 1.60 18.58 -3.21
N LEU A 57 1.74 17.30 -2.84
CA LEU A 57 1.54 16.18 -3.77
C LEU A 57 0.07 15.99 -4.18
N VAL A 58 -0.87 16.35 -3.31
CA VAL A 58 -2.31 16.30 -3.65
C VAL A 58 -2.65 17.38 -4.68
N ARG A 59 -2.15 18.61 -4.46
CA ARG A 59 -2.41 19.76 -5.34
C ARG A 59 -1.63 19.67 -6.65
N ASN A 60 -0.44 19.09 -6.63
CA ASN A 60 0.41 18.90 -7.79
C ASN A 60 0.80 17.42 -7.94
N PRO A 61 -0.14 16.54 -8.34
CA PRO A 61 0.14 15.11 -8.46
C PRO A 61 1.28 14.85 -9.46
N PRO A 62 2.35 14.15 -9.05
CA PRO A 62 3.46 13.87 -9.94
C PRO A 62 3.08 12.80 -10.97
N MET A 63 3.93 12.63 -11.99
CA MET A 63 3.78 11.53 -12.95
C MET A 63 3.75 10.18 -12.23
N VAL A 64 2.91 9.24 -12.69
CA VAL A 64 2.74 7.90 -12.08
C VAL A 64 4.05 7.10 -11.93
N SER A 65 5.07 7.41 -12.73
CA SER A 65 6.39 6.78 -12.70
C SER A 65 7.41 7.51 -11.83
N ALA A 66 7.10 8.69 -11.31
CA ALA A 66 7.96 9.46 -10.41
C ALA A 66 8.14 8.71 -9.08
N TRP A 67 9.27 8.97 -8.42
CA TRP A 67 9.53 8.52 -7.06
C TRP A 67 9.14 9.62 -6.08
N ILE A 68 8.36 9.26 -5.07
CA ILE A 68 7.95 10.16 -3.99
C ILE A 68 8.30 9.55 -2.62
N PRO A 69 8.47 10.35 -1.57
CA PRO A 69 8.69 9.84 -0.22
C PRO A 69 7.56 8.89 0.20
N GLU A 70 7.92 7.70 0.69
CA GLU A 70 6.93 6.67 1.02
C GLU A 70 6.04 7.10 2.19
N VAL A 71 6.61 7.75 3.22
CA VAL A 71 5.86 8.28 4.36
C VAL A 71 4.76 9.24 3.89
N VAL A 72 5.06 10.19 3.01
CA VAL A 72 4.08 11.15 2.49
C VAL A 72 2.92 10.45 1.77
N ALA A 73 3.22 9.43 0.94
CA ALA A 73 2.20 8.64 0.25
C ALA A 73 1.36 7.79 1.23
N MET A 74 1.99 7.25 2.27
CA MET A 74 1.32 6.45 3.30
C MET A 74 0.41 7.33 4.16
N THR A 75 0.85 8.54 4.52
CA THR A 75 0.04 9.53 5.23
C THR A 75 -1.29 9.77 4.50
N TYR A 76 -1.25 10.06 3.20
CA TYR A 76 -2.47 10.24 2.40
C TYR A 76 -3.35 8.97 2.37
N SER A 77 -2.71 7.79 2.24
CA SER A 77 -3.42 6.51 2.25
C SER A 77 -4.18 6.25 3.55
N ILE A 78 -3.60 6.65 4.68
CA ILE A 78 -4.20 6.54 6.02
C ILE A 78 -5.34 7.56 6.17
N SER A 79 -5.18 8.79 5.64
CA SER A 79 -6.25 9.80 5.66
C SER A 79 -7.52 9.35 4.93
N ILE A 80 -7.38 8.60 3.83
CA ILE A 80 -8.52 7.98 3.14
C ILE A 80 -9.26 7.02 4.08
N ARG A 81 -8.54 6.27 4.92
CA ARG A 81 -9.17 5.36 5.89
C ARG A 81 -9.99 6.14 6.91
N ASP A 82 -9.40 7.17 7.52
CA ASP A 82 -10.10 8.02 8.49
C ASP A 82 -11.35 8.69 7.89
N CYS A 83 -11.23 9.20 6.67
CA CYS A 83 -12.31 9.94 6.02
C CYS A 83 -13.45 9.06 5.50
N PHE A 84 -13.14 7.90 4.90
CA PHE A 84 -14.12 7.12 4.14
C PHE A 84 -14.44 5.75 4.75
N PHE A 85 -13.67 5.30 5.74
CA PHE A 85 -13.84 4.00 6.38
C PHE A 85 -13.77 4.12 7.91
N PRO A 86 -14.60 5.00 8.52
CA PRO A 86 -14.57 5.22 9.97
C PRO A 86 -14.99 3.97 10.75
N PRO A 87 -14.79 3.97 12.07
CA PRO A 87 -15.32 2.92 12.96
C PRO A 87 -16.81 2.70 12.69
N GLY A 88 -17.18 1.48 12.26
CA GLY A 88 -18.53 1.11 11.82
C GLY A 88 -18.63 0.69 10.35
N VAL A 89 -17.78 1.23 9.47
CA VAL A 89 -17.60 0.77 8.07
C VAL A 89 -16.49 -0.28 8.01
N GLY A 90 -15.40 -0.02 8.73
CA GLY A 90 -14.43 -1.02 9.16
C GLY A 90 -13.45 -1.55 8.11
N ASP A 91 -12.53 -2.38 8.59
CA ASP A 91 -11.39 -2.93 7.84
C ASP A 91 -11.82 -3.72 6.59
N VAL A 92 -12.97 -4.39 6.64
CA VAL A 92 -13.48 -5.20 5.52
C VAL A 92 -13.79 -4.34 4.30
N ALA A 93 -14.45 -3.20 4.51
CA ALA A 93 -14.79 -2.28 3.43
C ALA A 93 -13.55 -1.57 2.88
N TYR A 94 -12.62 -1.18 3.76
CA TYR A 94 -11.34 -0.60 3.35
C TYR A 94 -10.52 -1.59 2.52
N GLU A 95 -10.44 -2.85 2.96
CA GLU A 95 -9.72 -3.91 2.25
C GLU A 95 -10.33 -4.19 0.87
N ALA A 96 -11.67 -4.29 0.79
CA ALA A 96 -12.36 -4.49 -0.48
C ALA A 96 -12.08 -3.35 -1.47
N TRP A 97 -12.14 -2.10 -1.01
CA TRP A 97 -11.80 -0.94 -1.82
C TRP A 97 -10.32 -0.94 -2.24
N ALA A 98 -9.41 -1.20 -1.31
CA ALA A 98 -7.98 -1.22 -1.59
C ALA A 98 -7.61 -2.33 -2.59
N TYR A 99 -8.24 -3.50 -2.48
CA TYR A 99 -8.11 -4.59 -3.44
C TYR A 99 -8.56 -4.14 -4.85
N GLU A 100 -9.77 -3.60 -4.99
CA GLU A 100 -10.30 -3.18 -6.29
C GLU A 100 -9.45 -2.08 -6.93
N ARG A 101 -9.02 -1.11 -6.13
CA ARG A 101 -8.06 -0.06 -6.54
C ARG A 101 -6.77 -0.68 -7.10
N ASN A 102 -6.14 -1.56 -6.33
CA ASN A 102 -4.89 -2.20 -6.76
C ASN A 102 -5.11 -3.03 -8.02
N ARG A 103 -6.19 -3.81 -8.11
CA ARG A 103 -6.56 -4.59 -9.30
C ARG A 103 -6.68 -3.71 -10.55
N ARG A 104 -7.38 -2.58 -10.44
CA ARG A 104 -7.52 -1.61 -11.53
C ARG A 104 -6.16 -1.04 -11.95
N MET A 105 -5.36 -0.54 -11.01
CA MET A 105 -4.04 0.02 -11.28
C MET A 105 -3.12 -1.02 -11.96
N LEU A 106 -3.06 -2.25 -11.44
CA LEU A 106 -2.23 -3.33 -11.96
C LEU A 106 -2.66 -3.84 -13.33
N SER A 107 -3.93 -3.63 -13.70
CA SER A 107 -4.46 -3.97 -15.02
C SER A 107 -4.05 -3.00 -16.14
N THR A 108 -3.53 -1.80 -15.79
CA THR A 108 -3.05 -0.81 -16.76
C THR A 108 -1.84 -1.32 -17.54
N ARG A 109 -1.65 -0.87 -18.79
CA ARG A 109 -0.54 -1.35 -19.66
C ARG A 109 0.84 -1.21 -19.00
N LEU A 110 1.06 -0.11 -18.28
CA LEU A 110 2.32 0.16 -17.59
C LEU A 110 2.66 -0.91 -16.55
N TYR A 111 1.70 -1.23 -15.66
CA TYR A 111 1.93 -2.16 -14.55
C TYR A 111 1.70 -3.61 -14.94
N ARG A 112 0.81 -3.87 -15.90
CA ARG A 112 0.60 -5.22 -16.43
C ARG A 112 1.89 -5.79 -17.00
N ALA A 113 2.71 -5.02 -17.71
CA ALA A 113 4.01 -5.50 -18.21
C ALA A 113 4.98 -5.90 -17.09
N LEU A 114 4.88 -5.29 -15.90
CA LEU A 114 5.72 -5.64 -14.75
C LEU A 114 5.29 -6.97 -14.14
N PHE A 115 3.99 -7.26 -14.07
CA PHE A 115 3.42 -8.36 -13.28
C PHE A 115 2.83 -9.51 -14.11
N LEU A 116 2.66 -9.34 -15.43
CA LEU A 116 2.17 -10.38 -16.33
C LEU A 116 3.23 -11.49 -16.42
N LEU A 117 2.92 -12.62 -15.81
CA LEU A 117 3.76 -13.80 -15.76
C LEU A 117 2.96 -15.03 -16.13
N VAL A 118 3.68 -16.07 -16.53
CA VAL A 118 3.08 -17.35 -16.96
C VAL A 118 2.51 -18.14 -15.78
N SER A 119 2.95 -17.89 -14.54
CA SER A 119 2.43 -18.59 -13.35
C SER A 119 2.62 -17.81 -12.03
N PRO A 120 1.82 -18.12 -10.99
CA PRO A 120 2.00 -17.57 -9.64
C PRO A 120 3.34 -17.95 -8.99
N ASP A 121 3.85 -19.15 -9.26
CA ASP A 121 5.16 -19.57 -8.75
C ASP A 121 6.29 -18.65 -9.24
N ARG A 122 6.28 -18.31 -10.53
CA ARG A 122 7.24 -17.37 -11.12
C ARG A 122 7.08 -15.96 -10.58
N LEU A 123 5.85 -15.56 -10.23
CA LEU A 123 5.58 -14.28 -9.58
C LEU A 123 6.32 -14.17 -8.26
N PHE A 124 6.07 -15.11 -7.35
CA PHE A 124 6.60 -15.02 -6.00
C PHE A 124 8.12 -15.19 -5.97
N LYS A 125 8.70 -16.05 -6.82
CA LYS A 125 10.16 -16.15 -6.99
C LYS A 125 10.84 -14.85 -7.41
N GLN A 126 10.10 -13.92 -8.01
CA GLN A 126 10.62 -12.66 -8.53
C GLN A 126 9.95 -11.44 -7.85
N ILE A 127 9.31 -11.62 -6.69
CA ILE A 127 8.55 -10.55 -6.05
C ILE A 127 9.47 -9.47 -5.46
N GLY A 128 10.63 -9.84 -4.92
CA GLY A 128 11.64 -8.90 -4.40
C GLY A 128 12.17 -7.93 -5.47
N PRO A 129 12.69 -8.40 -6.62
CA PRO A 129 13.10 -7.51 -7.71
C PRO A 129 11.97 -6.61 -8.23
N ARG A 130 10.71 -7.06 -8.22
CA ARG A 130 9.56 -6.22 -8.56
C ARG A 130 9.28 -5.17 -7.50
N TRP A 131 9.43 -5.52 -6.23
CA TRP A 131 9.35 -4.59 -5.13
C TRP A 131 10.35 -3.45 -5.32
N SER A 132 11.62 -3.73 -5.64
CA SER A 132 12.64 -2.70 -5.86
C SER A 132 12.36 -1.77 -7.06
N ARG A 133 11.48 -2.18 -8.00
CA ARG A 133 11.01 -1.31 -9.10
C ARG A 133 9.88 -0.38 -8.65
N MET A 134 9.18 -0.72 -7.58
CA MET A 134 8.05 0.01 -7.00
C MET A 134 8.42 0.82 -5.76
N ARG A 135 9.41 0.36 -4.99
CA ARG A 135 9.85 0.91 -3.71
C ARG A 135 11.38 0.92 -3.60
N ARG A 136 11.91 1.86 -2.82
CA ARG A 136 13.32 1.98 -2.43
C ARG A 136 13.39 2.17 -0.91
N GLY A 137 14.50 1.78 -0.29
CA GLY A 137 14.69 1.89 1.16
C GLY A 137 13.89 0.86 1.98
N SER A 138 13.14 -0.02 1.33
CA SER A 138 12.47 -1.18 1.93
C SER A 138 12.65 -2.40 1.05
N GLU A 139 12.54 -3.58 1.64
CA GLU A 139 12.74 -4.86 0.97
C GLU A 139 11.48 -5.73 1.08
N LEU A 140 11.36 -6.71 0.19
CA LEU A 140 10.33 -7.73 0.22
C LEU A 140 10.96 -9.09 -0.13
N GLU A 141 10.82 -10.04 0.79
CA GLU A 141 11.36 -11.38 0.67
C GLU A 141 10.28 -12.46 0.80
N VAL A 142 10.61 -13.65 0.32
CA VAL A 142 9.76 -14.84 0.43
C VAL A 142 10.30 -15.68 1.59
N LEU A 143 9.54 -15.80 2.66
CA LEU A 143 9.90 -16.63 3.82
C LEU A 143 9.58 -18.11 3.59
N GLU A 144 8.48 -18.38 2.90
CA GLU A 144 8.03 -19.75 2.60
C GLU A 144 7.28 -19.75 1.28
N HIS A 145 7.53 -20.75 0.45
CA HIS A 145 6.84 -20.93 -0.81
C HIS A 145 6.66 -22.41 -1.14
N ARG A 146 5.41 -22.81 -1.32
CA ARG A 146 5.00 -24.15 -1.73
C ARG A 146 3.72 -24.08 -2.56
N ALA A 147 3.28 -25.20 -3.11
CA ALA A 147 2.07 -25.24 -3.93
C ALA A 147 0.87 -24.61 -3.19
N GLY A 148 0.27 -23.59 -3.80
CA GLY A 148 -0.89 -22.87 -3.28
C GLY A 148 -0.66 -22.06 -2.00
N PHE A 149 0.59 -21.81 -1.60
CA PHE A 149 0.90 -21.07 -0.39
C PHE A 149 2.19 -20.26 -0.53
N VAL A 150 2.13 -19.01 -0.07
CA VAL A 150 3.32 -18.17 0.09
C VAL A 150 3.23 -17.35 1.37
N ARG A 151 4.37 -17.19 2.04
CA ARG A 151 4.57 -16.24 3.12
C ARG A 151 5.64 -15.24 2.72
N LEU A 152 5.31 -13.96 2.78
CA LEU A 152 6.16 -12.84 2.41
C LEU A 152 6.47 -12.00 3.64
N GLN A 153 7.62 -11.33 3.64
CA GLN A 153 7.96 -10.34 4.66
C GLN A 153 8.51 -9.09 4.00
N THR A 154 8.00 -7.93 4.39
CA THR A 154 8.67 -6.66 4.13
C THR A 154 9.62 -6.33 5.27
N ARG A 155 10.75 -5.67 4.95
CA ARG A 155 11.68 -5.09 5.93
C ARG A 155 11.84 -3.60 5.65
N TYR A 156 11.78 -2.78 6.69
CA TYR A 156 11.77 -1.32 6.58
C TYR A 156 12.23 -0.64 7.88
N PRO A 157 12.62 0.65 7.83
CA PRO A 157 12.88 1.43 9.04
C PRO A 157 11.66 1.53 9.96
N PRO A 158 11.85 1.65 11.29
CA PRO A 158 10.77 1.60 12.27
C PRO A 158 9.51 2.39 11.91
N TYR A 159 8.38 1.69 11.92
CA TYR A 159 7.03 2.21 11.70
C TYR A 159 6.75 2.80 10.32
N LEU A 160 7.56 2.49 9.29
CA LEU A 160 7.27 2.94 7.92
C LEU A 160 5.87 2.52 7.44
N HIS A 161 5.45 1.29 7.76
CA HIS A 161 4.12 0.77 7.40
C HIS A 161 3.23 0.64 8.64
N ASP A 162 2.02 1.22 8.59
CA ASP A 162 0.96 1.00 9.58
C ASP A 162 -0.01 -0.13 9.16
N ASP A 163 -0.96 -0.45 10.04
CA ASP A 163 -2.00 -1.44 9.76
C ASP A 163 -2.82 -1.11 8.50
N SER A 164 -3.14 0.16 8.26
CA SER A 164 -3.88 0.60 7.07
C SER A 164 -3.09 0.30 5.79
N VAL A 165 -1.83 0.71 5.78
CA VAL A 165 -0.91 0.47 4.67
C VAL A 165 -0.74 -1.02 4.43
N ALA A 166 -0.56 -1.82 5.48
CA ALA A 166 -0.43 -3.26 5.37
C ALA A 166 -1.71 -3.91 4.79
N LEU A 167 -2.90 -3.48 5.21
CA LEU A 167 -4.17 -3.92 4.59
C LEU A 167 -4.25 -3.52 3.10
N GLY A 168 -3.76 -2.33 2.75
CA GLY A 168 -3.66 -1.91 1.36
C GLY A 168 -2.71 -2.79 0.53
N MET A 169 -1.58 -3.20 1.10
CA MET A 169 -0.61 -4.11 0.48
C MET A 169 -1.14 -5.54 0.38
N LYS A 170 -1.91 -6.01 1.36
CA LYS A 170 -2.64 -7.29 1.29
C LYS A 170 -3.51 -7.35 0.04
N GLY A 171 -4.29 -6.31 -0.22
CA GLY A 171 -5.10 -6.18 -1.44
C GLY A 171 -4.23 -6.19 -2.71
N ALA A 172 -3.06 -5.54 -2.69
CA ALA A 172 -2.13 -5.55 -3.81
C ALA A 172 -1.58 -6.96 -4.10
N PHE A 173 -1.10 -7.68 -3.09
CA PHE A 173 -0.54 -9.02 -3.31
C PHE A 173 -1.59 -10.01 -3.79
N ARG A 174 -2.83 -9.92 -3.29
CA ARG A 174 -3.95 -10.68 -3.82
C ARG A 174 -4.14 -10.37 -5.31
N ALA A 175 -4.27 -9.10 -5.69
CA ALA A 175 -4.50 -8.69 -7.07
C ALA A 175 -3.37 -9.13 -8.02
N VAL A 176 -2.10 -9.06 -7.58
CA VAL A 176 -0.97 -9.51 -8.39
C VAL A 176 -0.96 -11.04 -8.55
N ALA A 177 -1.31 -11.80 -7.50
CA ALA A 177 -1.41 -13.25 -7.58
C ALA A 177 -2.48 -13.68 -8.60
N GLU A 178 -3.66 -13.05 -8.53
CA GLU A 178 -4.75 -13.30 -9.49
C GLU A 178 -4.36 -12.92 -10.92
N LEU A 179 -3.63 -11.80 -11.11
CA LEU A 179 -3.10 -11.40 -12.42
C LEU A 179 -2.10 -12.42 -13.00
N ALA A 180 -1.38 -13.14 -12.13
CA ALA A 180 -0.45 -14.21 -12.51
C ALA A 180 -1.14 -15.57 -12.73
N GLY A 181 -2.47 -15.63 -12.66
CA GLY A 181 -3.28 -16.82 -12.92
C GLY A 181 -3.67 -17.62 -11.68
N ALA A 182 -3.41 -17.11 -10.47
CA ALA A 182 -3.88 -17.75 -9.25
C ALA A 182 -5.41 -17.63 -9.13
N LYS A 183 -6.05 -18.66 -8.60
CA LYS A 183 -7.48 -18.73 -8.31
C LYS A 183 -7.70 -18.85 -6.80
N ASP A 184 -8.94 -18.58 -6.36
CA ASP A 184 -9.36 -18.68 -4.96
C ASP A 184 -8.40 -18.01 -3.96
N VAL A 185 -7.83 -16.87 -4.35
CA VAL A 185 -6.75 -16.23 -3.59
C VAL A 185 -7.29 -15.67 -2.27
N ARG A 186 -6.74 -16.15 -1.16
CA ARG A 186 -7.03 -15.69 0.20
C ARG A 186 -5.76 -15.18 0.84
N ALA A 187 -5.75 -13.89 1.20
CA ALA A 187 -4.71 -13.32 2.03
C ALA A 187 -5.21 -13.21 3.47
N GLU A 188 -4.39 -13.60 4.44
CA GLU A 188 -4.69 -13.45 5.86
C GLU A 188 -4.45 -12.00 6.32
N ARG A 189 -4.89 -11.62 7.52
CA ARG A 189 -4.57 -10.29 8.08
C ARG A 189 -3.05 -10.18 8.25
N PRO A 190 -2.40 -9.11 7.76
CA PRO A 190 -0.96 -8.96 7.90
C PRO A 190 -0.56 -8.83 9.36
N LYS A 191 0.62 -9.34 9.71
CA LYS A 191 1.23 -9.11 11.02
C LYS A 191 2.19 -7.94 10.90
N VAL A 192 1.76 -6.78 11.38
CA VAL A 192 2.56 -5.55 11.34
C VAL A 192 3.42 -5.48 12.60
N GLY A 193 4.73 -5.41 12.39
CA GLY A 193 5.72 -5.15 13.42
C GLY A 193 6.38 -3.79 13.22
N GLU A 194 7.29 -3.45 14.12
CA GLU A 194 8.03 -2.18 14.07
C GLU A 194 8.87 -2.05 12.81
N THR A 195 9.62 -3.07 12.41
CA THR A 195 10.52 -3.01 11.24
C THR A 195 10.16 -4.00 10.13
N THR A 196 9.07 -4.77 10.31
CA THR A 196 8.66 -5.81 9.37
C THR A 196 7.15 -5.96 9.29
N THR A 197 6.63 -6.28 8.12
CA THR A 197 5.24 -6.78 7.98
C THR A 197 5.24 -8.14 7.31
N GLU A 198 4.53 -9.11 7.88
CA GLU A 198 4.35 -10.43 7.27
C GLU A 198 2.98 -10.58 6.60
N PHE A 199 2.99 -11.20 5.41
CA PHE A 199 1.81 -11.51 4.62
C PHE A 199 1.74 -13.01 4.37
N THR A 200 0.57 -13.60 4.60
CA THR A 200 0.31 -15.01 4.28
C THR A 200 -0.78 -15.08 3.22
N ILE A 201 -0.50 -15.79 2.13
CA ILE A 201 -1.40 -15.88 0.97
C ILE A 201 -1.55 -17.35 0.57
N ARG A 202 -2.80 -17.76 0.38
CA ARG A 202 -3.21 -19.09 -0.09
C ARG A 202 -3.94 -18.95 -1.42
N PHE A 203 -3.74 -19.90 -2.33
CA PHE A 203 -4.35 -19.87 -3.65
C PHE A 203 -4.40 -21.25 -4.30
N THR A 204 -5.19 -21.38 -5.36
CA THR A 204 -5.21 -22.51 -6.30
C THR A 204 -4.65 -22.05 -7.66
N THR A 205 -4.30 -22.97 -8.56
CA THR A 205 -3.79 -22.68 -9.92
C THR A 205 -4.68 -23.31 -10.97
#